data_AF-A0A4R4BC64-F1
#
_entry.id   AF-A0A4R4BC64-F1
#
_cell.length_a   1.000
_cell.length_b   1.000
_cell.length_c   1.000
_cell.angle_alpha   90.00
_cell.angle_beta   90.00
_cell.angle_gamma   90.00
#
_symmetry.space_group_name_H-M   'P 1'
#
loop_
_entity.id
_entity.type
_entity.pdbx_description
1 polymer ?
#
loop_
_entity_poly.entity_id
_entity_poly.type
_entity_poly.pdbx_seq_one_letter_code
_entity_poly.pdbx_strand_id
1 'polypeptide(L)'
;MKKKIGLLVMAYGTPYKEEDIERYYTHIRRGRKPSPEMLEDLTERYRAIGGISPLATITLEQAKKLEKRLNEVQDEVEYHMYLGLKHIEPFIEDAVKDMHNDGIQDAIALVLAPHYSTFSVKSYVGRAQEEAEKLGNLTIHGIDSWYKEPKFIQYWVDAVKGLYNGMSEAEREKAVLIVSAHSLPEKIIALGDPYPDQLNETADYIARGAEVANYAVGWQSAGNTPDPWIGPDVQDLTRELNEKYGYSSFVYAPVGFVAEHLEVLYDNDFECKVVTDEIGAKYYRPEMPNASDSFIDCLTDVVLKKKESVL
;
A
#
# COMPACT_ATOMS: atom_id res chain seq x y z
N MET A 1 -29.27 21.25 3.92
CA MET A 1 -27.82 21.06 3.66
C MET A 1 -27.51 19.62 3.99
N LYS A 2 -26.76 18.90 3.15
CA LYS A 2 -26.35 17.52 3.44
C LYS A 2 -25.48 17.52 4.71
N LYS A 3 -25.53 16.44 5.51
CA LYS A 3 -24.59 16.28 6.63
C LYS A 3 -23.19 16.18 6.04
N LYS A 4 -22.25 16.96 6.58
CA LYS A 4 -20.84 16.90 6.19
C LYS A 4 -20.14 15.77 6.93
N ILE A 5 -19.39 14.95 6.20
CA ILE A 5 -18.55 13.89 6.74
C ILE A 5 -17.11 14.12 6.29
N GLY A 6 -16.16 14.07 7.22
CA GLY A 6 -14.75 14.07 6.89
C GLY A 6 -14.35 12.75 6.22
N LEU A 7 -13.63 12.82 5.11
CA LEU A 7 -12.96 11.68 4.50
C LEU A 7 -11.47 11.84 4.76
N LEU A 8 -10.99 11.20 5.84
CA LEU A 8 -9.57 11.20 6.19
C LEU A 8 -8.86 10.08 5.42
N VAL A 9 -8.20 10.43 4.32
CA VAL A 9 -7.38 9.51 3.53
C VAL A 9 -5.96 9.53 4.07
N MET A 10 -5.45 8.37 4.47
CA MET A 10 -4.14 8.24 5.11
C MET A 10 -3.19 7.35 4.33
N ALA A 11 -1.91 7.71 4.33
CA ALA A 11 -0.86 6.93 3.70
C ALA A 11 0.47 7.07 4.46
N TYR A 12 1.44 6.23 4.11
CA TYR A 12 2.78 6.30 4.70
C TYR A 12 3.44 7.66 4.43
N GLY A 13 3.25 8.17 3.22
CA GLY A 13 3.81 9.43 2.72
C GLY A 13 5.15 9.24 2.02
N THR A 14 5.47 10.17 1.13
CA THR A 14 6.76 10.28 0.42
C THR A 14 7.22 11.74 0.45
N PRO A 15 8.52 12.02 0.41
CA PRO A 15 9.06 13.34 0.09
C PRO A 15 8.36 13.98 -1.13
N TYR A 16 8.12 15.30 -1.09
CA TYR A 16 7.57 16.10 -2.21
C TYR A 16 8.67 16.74 -3.07
N LYS A 17 9.85 16.89 -2.50
CA LYS A 17 11.09 17.32 -3.14
C LYS A 17 12.27 16.66 -2.42
N GLU A 18 13.44 16.63 -3.06
CA GLU A 18 14.64 15.96 -2.55
C GLU A 18 15.06 16.50 -1.17
N GLU A 19 14.88 17.80 -0.92
CA GLU A 19 15.24 18.42 0.36
C GLU A 19 14.40 17.91 1.55
N ASP A 20 13.27 17.24 1.29
CA ASP A 20 12.43 16.66 2.34
C ASP A 20 12.94 15.29 2.82
N ILE A 21 13.81 14.61 2.04
CA ILE A 21 14.22 13.21 2.28
C ILE A 21 14.83 13.05 3.68
N GLU A 22 15.73 13.95 4.09
CA GLU A 22 16.39 13.81 5.39
C GLU A 22 15.40 13.86 6.56
N ARG A 23 14.46 14.81 6.52
CA ARG A 23 13.46 15.00 7.58
C ARG A 23 12.46 13.86 7.59
N TYR A 24 11.98 13.43 6.43
CA TYR A 24 11.14 12.25 6.26
C TYR A 24 11.81 11.01 6.85
N TYR A 25 13.07 10.76 6.48
CA TYR A 25 13.80 9.58 6.94
C TYR A 25 14.09 9.66 8.45
N THR A 26 14.39 10.85 8.96
CA THR A 26 14.53 11.12 10.40
C THR A 26 13.24 10.79 11.15
N HIS A 27 12.07 11.14 10.60
CA HIS A 27 10.78 10.82 11.21
C HIS A 27 10.50 9.31 11.19
N ILE A 28 10.81 8.59 10.10
CA ILE A 28 10.73 7.13 10.05
C ILE A 28 11.59 6.49 11.15
N ARG A 29 12.80 7.04 11.32
CA ARG A 29 13.78 6.59 12.33
C ARG A 29 13.51 7.15 13.73
N ARG A 30 12.29 7.61 14.01
CA ARG A 30 11.83 8.09 15.33
C ARG A 30 12.72 9.20 15.89
N GLY A 31 13.07 10.17 15.05
CA GLY A 31 13.89 11.33 15.41
C GLY A 31 15.41 11.12 15.28
N ARG A 32 15.87 9.91 14.91
CA ARG A 32 17.30 9.64 14.70
C ARG A 32 17.70 9.97 13.27
N LYS A 33 18.39 11.10 13.10
CA LYS A 33 18.93 11.53 11.80
C LYS A 33 19.73 10.38 11.13
N PRO A 34 19.52 10.09 9.83
CA PRO A 34 20.33 9.10 9.10
C PRO A 34 21.80 9.55 9.01
N SER A 35 22.73 8.60 8.88
CA SER A 35 24.10 8.96 8.50
C SER A 35 24.13 9.52 7.08
N PRO A 36 25.18 10.27 6.68
CA PRO A 36 25.31 10.74 5.30
C PRO A 36 25.22 9.61 4.27
N GLU A 37 25.82 8.45 4.56
CA GLU A 37 25.77 7.26 3.69
C GLU A 37 24.35 6.72 3.53
N MET A 38 23.59 6.62 4.63
CA MET A 38 22.19 6.16 4.57
C MET A 38 21.28 7.14 3.85
N LEU A 39 21.55 8.44 3.99
CA LEU A 39 20.79 9.47 3.30
C LEU A 39 21.09 9.45 1.79
N GLU A 40 22.36 9.30 1.41
CA GLU A 40 22.74 9.19 -0.01
C GLU A 40 22.16 7.92 -0.63
N ASP A 41 22.23 6.76 0.04
CA ASP A 41 21.61 5.51 -0.45
C ASP A 41 20.12 5.71 -0.76
N LEU A 42 19.35 6.26 0.18
CA LEU A 42 17.92 6.52 -0.05
C LEU A 42 17.70 7.52 -1.19
N THR A 43 18.55 8.55 -1.30
CA THR A 43 18.46 9.56 -2.35
C THR A 43 18.79 8.97 -3.73
N GLU A 44 19.78 8.10 -3.82
CA GLU A 44 20.15 7.36 -5.02
C GLU A 44 19.02 6.44 -5.49
N ARG A 45 18.31 5.77 -4.55
CA ARG A 45 17.11 4.97 -4.90
C ARG A 45 16.03 5.81 -5.57
N TYR A 46 15.74 7.01 -5.06
CA TYR A 46 14.84 7.94 -5.74
C TYR A 46 15.38 8.34 -7.13
N ARG A 47 16.65 8.75 -7.22
CA ARG A 47 17.24 9.13 -8.52
C ARG A 47 17.18 7.99 -9.55
N ALA A 48 17.35 6.74 -9.11
CA ALA A 48 17.28 5.55 -9.97
C ALA A 48 15.89 5.32 -10.59
N ILE A 49 14.81 5.73 -9.91
CA ILE A 49 13.44 5.65 -10.43
C ILE A 49 13.02 6.88 -11.24
N GLY A 50 13.98 7.73 -11.63
CA GLY A 50 13.73 8.95 -12.42
C GLY A 50 13.55 10.23 -11.58
N GLY A 51 13.89 10.18 -10.29
CA GLY A 51 13.76 11.32 -9.37
C GLY A 51 12.77 11.03 -8.26
N ILE A 52 12.03 12.04 -7.82
CA ILE A 52 11.14 11.84 -6.70
C ILE A 52 9.98 10.90 -7.03
N SER A 53 9.58 10.07 -6.07
CA SER A 53 8.48 9.11 -6.24
C SER A 53 7.19 9.81 -6.68
N PRO A 54 6.46 9.24 -7.66
CA PRO A 54 5.17 9.79 -8.08
C PRO A 54 4.08 9.62 -7.01
N LEU A 55 4.36 8.92 -5.91
CA LEU A 55 3.42 8.58 -4.85
C LEU A 55 2.68 9.80 -4.29
N ALA A 56 3.34 10.95 -4.11
CA ALA A 56 2.68 12.15 -3.58
C ALA A 56 1.55 12.64 -4.51
N THR A 57 1.80 12.64 -5.82
CA THR A 57 0.80 13.03 -6.82
C THR A 57 -0.31 12.00 -6.91
N ILE A 58 0.05 10.71 -6.99
CA ILE A 58 -0.92 9.61 -7.09
C ILE A 58 -1.83 9.56 -5.85
N THR A 59 -1.26 9.69 -4.65
CA THR A 59 -2.01 9.69 -3.37
C THR A 59 -3.03 10.83 -3.32
N LEU A 60 -2.62 12.03 -3.73
CA LEU A 60 -3.52 13.18 -3.77
C LEU A 60 -4.62 13.00 -4.83
N GLU A 61 -4.28 12.43 -5.98
CA GLU A 61 -5.25 12.11 -7.03
C GLU A 61 -6.26 11.06 -6.56
N GLN A 62 -5.80 9.99 -5.92
CA GLN A 62 -6.66 8.97 -5.31
C GLN A 62 -7.64 9.59 -4.32
N ALA A 63 -7.15 10.41 -3.40
CA ALA A 63 -7.98 11.06 -2.38
C ALA A 63 -9.04 11.98 -3.00
N LYS A 64 -8.65 12.82 -3.96
CA LYS A 64 -9.59 13.74 -4.66
C LYS A 64 -10.61 13.00 -5.53
N LYS A 65 -10.19 11.96 -6.25
CA LYS A 65 -11.13 11.16 -7.05
C LYS A 65 -12.10 10.39 -6.17
N LEU A 66 -11.65 9.86 -5.02
CA LEU A 66 -12.51 9.18 -4.07
C LEU A 66 -13.58 10.12 -3.50
N GLU A 67 -13.20 11.33 -3.08
CA GLU A 67 -14.15 12.35 -2.63
C GLU A 67 -15.21 12.65 -3.69
N LYS A 68 -14.75 12.96 -4.91
CA LYS A 68 -15.62 13.25 -6.04
C LYS A 68 -16.58 12.09 -6.29
N ARG A 69 -16.06 10.86 -6.34
CA ARG A 69 -16.84 9.67 -6.64
C ARG A 69 -17.88 9.38 -5.55
N LEU A 70 -17.51 9.46 -4.28
CA LEU A 70 -18.42 9.31 -3.15
C LEU A 70 -19.56 10.32 -3.19
N ASN A 71 -19.30 11.56 -3.59
CA ASN A 71 -20.32 12.60 -3.72
C ASN A 71 -21.18 12.47 -4.99
N GLU A 72 -20.74 11.71 -6.00
CA GLU A 72 -21.50 11.43 -7.23
C GLU A 72 -22.45 10.24 -7.11
N VAL A 73 -22.09 9.22 -6.33
CA VAL A 73 -22.85 7.95 -6.28
C VAL A 73 -23.97 7.90 -5.25
N GLN A 74 -24.10 8.92 -4.40
CA GLN A 74 -25.14 9.00 -3.37
C GLN A 74 -25.49 10.46 -3.03
N ASP A 75 -26.65 10.64 -2.38
CA ASP A 75 -27.19 11.97 -2.02
C ASP A 75 -27.45 12.21 -0.53
N GLU A 76 -27.03 11.30 0.34
CA GLU A 76 -27.30 11.32 1.79
C GLU A 76 -26.38 12.30 2.55
N VAL A 77 -25.10 12.33 2.18
CA VAL A 77 -24.04 13.07 2.87
C VAL A 77 -23.13 13.76 1.87
N GLU A 78 -22.42 14.79 2.34
CA GLU A 78 -21.36 15.46 1.59
C GLU A 78 -20.01 15.13 2.24
N TYR A 79 -19.16 14.44 1.49
CA TYR A 79 -17.80 14.13 1.92
C TYR A 79 -16.87 15.30 1.63
N HIS A 80 -15.99 15.61 2.57
CA HIS A 80 -14.87 16.54 2.42
C HIS A 80 -13.56 15.82 2.68
N MET A 81 -12.64 15.83 1.72
CA MET A 81 -11.38 15.07 1.83
C MET A 81 -10.26 15.81 2.55
N TYR A 82 -9.59 15.07 3.43
CA TYR A 82 -8.40 15.49 4.15
C TYR A 82 -7.32 14.42 3.98
N LEU A 83 -6.12 14.83 3.59
CA LEU A 83 -4.97 13.95 3.45
C LEU A 83 -4.13 13.96 4.74
N GLY A 84 -3.90 12.79 5.33
CA GLY A 84 -3.08 12.63 6.53
C GLY A 84 -1.95 11.63 6.34
N LEU A 85 -0.71 12.09 6.31
CA LEU A 85 0.47 11.26 6.06
C LEU A 85 1.19 10.90 7.36
N LYS A 86 1.77 9.69 7.40
CA LYS A 86 2.42 9.21 8.63
C LYS A 86 3.77 9.87 8.89
N HIS A 87 4.56 10.09 7.84
CA HIS A 87 5.99 10.42 7.96
C HIS A 87 6.41 11.76 7.34
N ILE A 88 5.47 12.51 6.77
CA ILE A 88 5.70 13.83 6.18
C ILE A 88 4.38 14.64 6.24
N GLU A 89 4.44 15.95 6.06
CA GLU A 89 3.27 16.83 6.00
C GLU A 89 2.45 16.59 4.72
N PRO A 90 1.13 16.84 4.74
CA PRO A 90 0.31 17.10 5.93
C PRO A 90 0.26 15.86 6.81
N PHE A 91 0.61 15.98 8.09
CA PHE A 91 0.58 14.83 8.99
C PHE A 91 -0.87 14.44 9.29
N ILE A 92 -1.06 13.20 9.77
CA ILE A 92 -2.38 12.74 10.27
C ILE A 92 -2.98 13.75 11.25
N GLU A 93 -2.17 14.28 12.18
CA GLU A 93 -2.62 15.26 13.16
C GLU A 93 -2.99 16.62 12.53
N ASP A 94 -2.32 17.03 11.45
CA ASP A 94 -2.64 18.26 10.75
C ASP A 94 -4.00 18.14 10.06
N ALA A 95 -4.23 17.01 9.37
CA ALA A 95 -5.51 16.70 8.73
C ALA A 95 -6.68 16.67 9.72
N VAL A 96 -6.46 16.14 10.93
CA VAL A 96 -7.47 16.10 11.99
C VAL A 96 -7.77 17.49 12.55
N LYS A 97 -6.76 18.36 12.69
CA LYS A 97 -6.97 19.76 13.07
C LYS A 97 -7.76 20.51 12.01
N ASP A 98 -7.46 20.30 10.73
CA ASP A 98 -8.18 20.93 9.63
C ASP A 98 -9.66 20.49 9.63
N MET A 99 -9.95 19.20 9.80
CA MET A 99 -11.32 18.69 9.98
C MET A 99 -12.05 19.38 11.14
N HIS A 100 -11.40 19.51 12.29
CA HIS A 100 -11.98 20.17 13.46
C HIS A 100 -12.27 21.65 13.19
N ASN A 101 -11.33 22.38 12.58
CA ASN A 101 -11.48 23.80 12.23
C ASN A 101 -12.61 24.04 11.23
N ASP A 102 -12.86 23.08 10.34
CA ASP A 102 -13.96 23.10 9.38
C ASP A 102 -15.32 22.69 9.98
N GLY A 103 -15.35 22.33 11.26
CA GLY A 103 -16.55 21.95 12.00
C GLY A 103 -17.06 20.54 11.66
N ILE A 104 -16.20 19.66 11.15
CA ILE A 104 -16.54 18.25 10.94
C ILE A 104 -16.74 17.56 12.30
N GLN A 105 -17.83 16.81 12.42
CA GLN A 105 -18.17 16.07 13.65
C GLN A 105 -17.97 14.56 13.53
N ASP A 106 -18.10 14.01 12.32
CA ASP A 106 -17.89 12.61 12.01
C ASP A 106 -16.98 12.49 10.80
N ALA A 107 -15.97 11.64 10.89
CA ALA A 107 -15.07 11.34 9.78
C ALA A 107 -14.90 9.83 9.60
N ILE A 108 -14.81 9.38 8.35
CA ILE A 108 -14.39 8.03 7.99
C ILE A 108 -12.91 8.10 7.65
N ALA A 109 -12.10 7.27 8.32
CA ALA A 109 -10.66 7.20 8.11
C ALA A 109 -10.29 5.95 7.31
N LEU A 110 -9.69 6.15 6.14
CA LEU A 110 -9.25 5.12 5.21
C LEU A 110 -7.73 5.17 5.08
N VAL A 111 -7.05 4.05 5.33
CA VAL A 111 -5.62 3.91 5.01
C VAL A 111 -5.49 3.32 3.61
N LEU A 112 -4.63 3.90 2.78
CA LEU A 112 -4.23 3.41 1.46
C LEU A 112 -3.27 2.22 1.55
N ALA A 113 -3.64 1.24 2.37
CA ALA A 113 -3.03 -0.07 2.51
C ALA A 113 -4.14 -1.10 2.83
N PRO A 114 -4.30 -2.17 2.05
CA PRO A 114 -5.45 -3.07 2.15
C PRO A 114 -5.46 -3.97 3.39
N HIS A 115 -4.28 -4.33 3.88
CA HIS A 115 -4.12 -5.26 4.99
C HIS A 115 -3.91 -4.53 6.31
N TYR A 116 -4.60 -4.98 7.35
CA TYR A 116 -4.43 -4.47 8.71
C TYR A 116 -3.07 -4.86 9.26
N SER A 117 -2.42 -3.94 9.98
CA SER A 117 -1.34 -4.27 10.90
C SER A 117 -1.32 -3.31 12.09
N THR A 118 -0.84 -3.81 13.22
CA THR A 118 -0.59 -3.04 14.45
C THR A 118 0.47 -1.95 14.26
N PHE A 119 1.40 -2.14 13.32
CA PHE A 119 2.46 -1.19 12.96
C PHE A 119 2.02 -0.18 11.89
N SER A 120 1.06 -0.56 11.06
CA SER A 120 0.45 0.30 10.04
C SER A 120 -0.92 0.79 10.50
N VAL A 121 -2.00 0.26 9.94
CA VAL A 121 -3.38 0.78 10.05
C VAL A 121 -3.76 1.16 11.48
N LYS A 122 -3.52 0.29 12.46
CA LYS A 122 -3.82 0.58 13.87
C LYS A 122 -3.14 1.86 14.37
N SER A 123 -1.88 2.05 14.02
CA SER A 123 -1.11 3.23 14.40
C SER A 123 -1.62 4.50 13.71
N TYR A 124 -2.13 4.40 12.48
CA TYR A 124 -2.57 5.57 11.71
C TYR A 124 -3.92 6.04 12.24
N VAL A 125 -4.87 5.10 12.35
CA VAL A 125 -6.19 5.33 12.92
C VAL A 125 -6.09 5.76 14.37
N GLY A 126 -5.23 5.13 15.17
CA GLY A 126 -4.99 5.52 16.57
C GLY A 126 -4.49 6.95 16.70
N ARG A 127 -3.50 7.37 15.91
CA ARG A 127 -3.03 8.78 15.88
C ARG A 127 -4.16 9.76 15.55
N ALA A 128 -4.98 9.41 14.57
CA ALA A 128 -6.11 10.25 14.18
C ALA A 128 -7.13 10.37 15.33
N GLN A 129 -7.52 9.24 15.93
CA GLN A 129 -8.48 9.17 17.03
C GLN A 129 -7.97 9.91 18.28
N GLU A 130 -6.70 9.73 18.64
CA GLU A 130 -6.07 10.44 19.76
C GLU A 130 -6.06 11.95 19.55
N GLU A 131 -5.77 12.43 18.34
CA GLU A 131 -5.81 13.86 18.04
C GLU A 131 -7.24 14.42 18.05
N ALA A 132 -8.21 13.66 17.52
CA ALA A 132 -9.62 14.04 17.55
C ALA A 132 -10.16 14.12 19.00
N GLU A 133 -9.75 13.20 19.87
CA GLU A 133 -10.11 13.22 21.29
C GLU A 133 -9.58 14.46 22.01
N LYS A 134 -8.33 14.88 21.72
CA LYS A 134 -7.76 16.12 22.29
C LYS A 134 -8.51 17.37 21.88
N LEU A 135 -8.94 17.45 20.62
CA LEU A 135 -9.67 18.60 20.07
C LEU A 135 -11.14 18.62 20.51
N GLY A 136 -11.74 17.43 20.70
CA GLY A 136 -13.14 17.26 21.05
C GLY A 136 -14.09 17.51 19.87
N ASN A 137 -15.35 17.07 20.02
CA ASN A 137 -16.43 17.24 19.04
C ASN A 137 -16.16 16.68 17.62
N LEU A 138 -15.20 15.77 17.46
CA LEU A 138 -14.90 15.06 16.22
C LEU A 138 -14.72 13.57 16.54
N THR A 139 -15.48 12.71 15.86
CA THR A 139 -15.37 11.25 15.96
C THR A 139 -14.77 10.67 14.69
N ILE A 140 -13.75 9.83 14.83
CA ILE A 140 -13.08 9.19 13.69
C ILE A 140 -13.38 7.68 13.66
N HIS A 141 -14.02 7.26 12.57
CA HIS A 141 -14.42 5.89 12.29
C HIS A 141 -13.41 5.24 11.35
N GLY A 142 -12.45 4.50 11.91
CA GLY A 142 -11.40 3.82 11.14
C GLY A 142 -11.88 2.59 10.38
N ILE A 143 -11.36 2.42 9.16
CA ILE A 143 -11.43 1.17 8.39
C ILE A 143 -10.18 0.36 8.69
N ASP A 144 -10.34 -0.81 9.29
CA ASP A 144 -9.21 -1.65 9.74
C ASP A 144 -8.51 -2.37 8.58
N SER A 145 -9.28 -2.91 7.64
CA SER A 145 -8.76 -3.56 6.43
C SER A 145 -9.83 -3.63 5.36
N TRP A 146 -9.39 -3.77 4.11
CA TRP A 146 -10.26 -3.85 2.95
C TRP A 146 -9.72 -4.77 1.85
N TYR A 147 -8.72 -5.60 2.15
CA TYR A 147 -8.13 -6.56 1.21
C TYR A 147 -9.12 -7.60 0.63
N LYS A 148 -10.25 -7.85 1.31
CA LYS A 148 -11.33 -8.73 0.81
C LYS A 148 -12.35 -8.02 -0.08
N GLU A 149 -12.19 -6.72 -0.34
CA GLU A 149 -13.13 -6.00 -1.19
C GLU A 149 -13.16 -6.65 -2.58
N PRO A 150 -14.32 -7.13 -3.07
CA PRO A 150 -14.38 -7.87 -4.32
C PRO A 150 -13.78 -7.12 -5.51
N LYS A 151 -13.98 -5.79 -5.60
CA LYS A 151 -13.38 -4.96 -6.66
C LYS A 151 -11.85 -4.87 -6.57
N PHE A 152 -11.27 -4.92 -5.36
CA PHE A 152 -9.82 -4.95 -5.17
C PHE A 152 -9.22 -6.26 -5.65
N ILE A 153 -9.82 -7.39 -5.25
CA ILE A 153 -9.40 -8.72 -5.71
C ILE A 153 -9.56 -8.83 -7.22
N GLN A 154 -10.69 -8.36 -7.77
CA GLN A 154 -10.95 -8.43 -9.20
C GLN A 154 -9.93 -7.63 -10.02
N TYR A 155 -9.53 -6.44 -9.56
CA TYR A 155 -8.47 -5.66 -10.20
C TYR A 155 -7.19 -6.49 -10.39
N TRP A 156 -6.70 -7.10 -9.31
CA TRP A 156 -5.48 -7.90 -9.37
C TRP A 156 -5.65 -9.20 -10.15
N VAL A 157 -6.82 -9.84 -10.05
CA VAL A 157 -7.15 -11.02 -10.86
C VAL A 157 -7.06 -10.70 -12.34
N ASP A 158 -7.70 -9.62 -12.80
CA ASP A 158 -7.71 -9.24 -14.21
C ASP A 158 -6.31 -8.87 -14.69
N ALA A 159 -5.56 -8.12 -13.87
CA ALA A 159 -4.21 -7.69 -14.20
C ALA A 159 -3.23 -8.88 -14.31
N VAL A 160 -3.25 -9.80 -13.35
CA VAL A 160 -2.42 -11.02 -13.37
C VAL A 160 -2.84 -11.92 -14.52
N LYS A 161 -4.14 -12.18 -14.69
CA LYS A 161 -4.66 -13.02 -15.78
C LYS A 161 -4.29 -12.46 -17.15
N GLY A 162 -4.32 -11.14 -17.32
CA GLY A 162 -3.87 -10.45 -18.54
C GLY A 162 -2.43 -10.78 -18.91
N LEU A 163 -1.51 -10.74 -17.94
CA LEU A 163 -0.10 -11.10 -18.16
C LEU A 163 0.07 -12.58 -18.53
N TYR A 164 -0.58 -13.48 -17.79
CA TYR A 164 -0.51 -14.92 -18.06
C TYR A 164 -1.12 -15.26 -19.43
N ASN A 165 -2.18 -14.59 -19.87
CA ASN A 165 -2.77 -14.78 -21.21
C ASN A 165 -1.81 -14.40 -22.34
N GLY A 166 -0.87 -13.47 -22.10
CA GLY A 166 0.18 -13.11 -23.04
C GLY A 166 1.31 -14.13 -23.17
N MET A 167 1.42 -15.09 -22.24
CA MET A 167 2.48 -16.11 -22.23
C MET A 167 2.14 -17.27 -23.17
N SER A 168 3.18 -17.86 -23.77
CA SER A 168 3.05 -19.17 -24.42
C SER A 168 2.73 -20.27 -23.39
N GLU A 169 2.20 -21.41 -23.82
CA GLU A 169 1.94 -22.55 -22.93
C GLU A 169 3.20 -23.00 -22.16
N ALA A 170 4.31 -23.20 -22.87
CA ALA A 170 5.59 -23.61 -22.27
C ALA A 170 6.15 -22.59 -21.26
N GLU A 171 5.90 -21.30 -21.49
CA GLU A 171 6.28 -20.25 -20.55
C GLU A 171 5.37 -20.24 -19.32
N ARG A 172 4.06 -20.39 -19.52
CA ARG A 172 3.05 -20.46 -18.44
C ARG A 172 3.33 -21.62 -17.48
N GLU A 173 3.75 -22.78 -17.99
CA GLU A 173 4.15 -23.94 -17.19
C GLU A 173 5.40 -23.67 -16.33
N LYS A 174 6.23 -22.71 -16.73
CA LYS A 174 7.45 -22.27 -16.05
C LYS A 174 7.30 -20.90 -15.38
N ALA A 175 6.07 -20.42 -15.26
CA ALA A 175 5.76 -19.17 -14.59
C ALA A 175 5.35 -19.40 -13.13
N VAL A 176 5.69 -18.44 -12.27
CA VAL A 176 5.25 -18.37 -10.89
C VAL A 176 4.83 -16.94 -10.54
N LEU A 177 3.72 -16.81 -9.81
CA LEU A 177 3.25 -15.55 -9.25
C LEU A 177 3.87 -15.34 -7.86
N ILE A 178 4.56 -14.23 -7.64
CA ILE A 178 4.97 -13.78 -6.31
C ILE A 178 4.02 -12.67 -5.87
N VAL A 179 3.24 -12.94 -4.83
CA VAL A 179 2.36 -11.94 -4.20
C VAL A 179 3.09 -11.37 -2.99
N SER A 180 3.26 -10.05 -2.93
CA SER A 180 4.08 -9.41 -1.91
C SER A 180 3.44 -8.21 -1.23
N ALA A 181 3.99 -7.89 -0.06
CA ALA A 181 3.73 -6.66 0.68
C ALA A 181 5.00 -6.20 1.41
N HIS A 182 4.96 -5.00 1.97
CA HIS A 182 6.05 -4.49 2.79
C HIS A 182 6.29 -5.41 4.00
N SER A 183 7.54 -5.82 4.22
CA SER A 183 7.92 -6.63 5.38
C SER A 183 7.73 -5.82 6.67
N LEU A 184 7.46 -6.49 7.77
CA LEU A 184 7.40 -5.87 9.10
C LEU A 184 8.27 -6.67 10.08
N PRO A 185 8.64 -6.11 11.24
CA PRO A 185 9.36 -6.88 12.25
C PRO A 185 8.55 -8.13 12.69
N GLU A 186 9.17 -9.31 12.71
CA GLU A 186 8.48 -10.59 12.98
C GLU A 186 7.74 -10.63 14.31
N LYS A 187 8.15 -9.80 15.28
CA LYS A 187 7.49 -9.69 16.57
C LYS A 187 5.98 -9.37 16.47
N ILE A 188 5.49 -8.81 15.36
CA ILE A 188 4.06 -8.64 15.16
C ILE A 188 3.30 -9.96 15.10
N ILE A 189 3.94 -11.03 14.58
CA ILE A 189 3.36 -12.38 14.52
C ILE A 189 3.11 -12.90 15.94
N ALA A 190 4.10 -12.73 16.83
CA ALA A 190 3.97 -13.12 18.24
C ALA A 190 2.88 -12.32 18.98
N LEU A 191 2.51 -11.14 18.48
CA LEU A 191 1.42 -10.32 19.00
C LEU A 191 0.05 -10.66 18.40
N GLY A 192 -0.03 -11.68 17.54
CA GLY A 192 -1.27 -12.08 16.87
C GLY A 192 -1.73 -11.10 15.80
N ASP A 193 -0.79 -10.37 15.18
CA ASP A 193 -1.11 -9.46 14.07
C ASP A 193 -1.56 -10.27 12.84
N PRO A 194 -2.76 -10.02 12.27
CA PRO A 194 -3.29 -10.80 11.18
C PRO A 194 -2.62 -10.50 9.83
N TYR A 195 -1.71 -9.52 9.75
CA TYR A 195 -1.11 -9.04 8.51
C TYR A 195 -0.57 -10.15 7.57
N PRO A 196 0.20 -11.16 8.05
CA PRO A 196 0.65 -12.26 7.20
C PRO A 196 -0.49 -13.12 6.68
N ASP A 197 -1.48 -13.42 7.53
CA ASP A 197 -2.63 -14.25 7.15
C ASP A 197 -3.48 -13.53 6.09
N GLN A 198 -3.68 -12.22 6.23
CA GLN A 198 -4.42 -11.41 5.25
C GLN A 198 -3.69 -11.36 3.90
N LEU A 199 -2.36 -11.28 3.88
CA LEU A 199 -1.58 -11.35 2.64
C LEU A 199 -1.71 -12.72 1.98
N ASN A 200 -1.59 -13.81 2.75
CA ASN A 200 -1.79 -15.17 2.25
C ASN A 200 -3.20 -15.36 1.66
N GLU A 201 -4.24 -14.92 2.37
CA GLU A 201 -5.61 -14.97 1.85
C GLU A 201 -5.75 -14.17 0.53
N THR A 202 -5.14 -12.98 0.45
CA THR A 202 -5.13 -12.16 -0.77
C THR A 202 -4.47 -12.91 -1.92
N ALA A 203 -3.32 -13.53 -1.67
CA ALA A 203 -2.61 -14.34 -2.67
C ALA A 203 -3.48 -15.51 -3.15
N ASP A 204 -4.14 -16.21 -2.24
CA ASP A 204 -5.04 -17.31 -2.57
C ASP A 204 -6.21 -16.85 -3.42
N TYR A 205 -6.84 -15.70 -3.12
CA TYR A 205 -7.94 -15.17 -3.92
C TYR A 205 -7.49 -14.79 -5.33
N ILE A 206 -6.33 -14.13 -5.46
CA ILE A 206 -5.79 -13.69 -6.74
C ILE A 206 -5.37 -14.89 -7.59
N ALA A 207 -4.60 -15.83 -7.03
CA ALA A 207 -4.13 -17.01 -7.75
C ALA A 207 -5.31 -17.86 -8.25
N ARG A 208 -6.33 -18.07 -7.41
CA ARG A 208 -7.55 -18.79 -7.81
C ARG A 208 -8.34 -18.06 -8.89
N GLY A 209 -8.57 -16.76 -8.74
CA GLY A 209 -9.35 -15.97 -9.71
C GLY A 209 -8.63 -15.82 -11.06
N ALA A 210 -7.31 -15.70 -11.04
CA ALA A 210 -6.48 -15.60 -12.24
C ALA A 210 -6.15 -16.97 -12.86
N GLU A 211 -6.58 -18.08 -12.23
CA GLU A 211 -6.29 -19.45 -12.65
C GLU A 211 -4.79 -19.76 -12.73
N VAL A 212 -4.01 -19.20 -11.79
CA VAL A 212 -2.57 -19.41 -11.68
C VAL A 212 -2.28 -20.62 -10.81
N ALA A 213 -1.60 -21.62 -11.38
CA ALA A 213 -1.30 -22.87 -10.69
C ALA A 213 -0.20 -22.75 -9.62
N ASN A 214 0.82 -21.92 -9.87
CA ASN A 214 1.99 -21.77 -9.01
C ASN A 214 2.09 -20.34 -8.50
N TYR A 215 2.01 -20.17 -7.19
CA TYR A 215 2.27 -18.89 -6.55
C TYR A 215 3.00 -19.07 -5.23
N ALA A 216 3.65 -18.00 -4.79
CA ALA A 216 4.31 -17.89 -3.50
C ALA A 216 4.02 -16.52 -2.90
N VAL A 217 4.09 -16.44 -1.57
CA VAL A 217 4.01 -15.17 -0.85
C VAL A 217 5.41 -14.76 -0.44
N GLY A 218 5.76 -13.52 -0.73
CA GLY A 218 7.05 -12.92 -0.37
C GLY A 218 6.86 -11.57 0.32
N TRP A 219 7.94 -11.08 0.90
CA TRP A 219 7.99 -9.79 1.58
C TRP A 219 9.08 -8.95 0.97
N GLN A 220 8.94 -7.64 1.01
CA GLN A 220 9.92 -6.72 0.42
C GLN A 220 10.16 -5.54 1.34
N SER A 221 11.22 -4.77 1.07
CA SER A 221 11.47 -3.50 1.79
C SER A 221 11.71 -3.69 3.29
N ALA A 222 12.30 -4.83 3.70
CA ALA A 222 12.66 -5.06 5.09
C ALA A 222 13.65 -3.98 5.58
N GLY A 223 13.37 -3.42 6.75
CA GLY A 223 14.21 -2.36 7.30
C GLY A 223 15.53 -2.88 7.86
N ASN A 224 16.53 -2.00 7.91
CA ASN A 224 17.86 -2.32 8.44
C ASN A 224 17.90 -2.19 9.98
N THR A 225 17.21 -3.08 10.68
CA THR A 225 17.24 -3.20 12.15
C THR A 225 17.73 -4.57 12.60
N PRO A 226 18.28 -4.71 13.83
CA PRO A 226 18.73 -6.02 14.33
C PRO A 226 17.60 -7.04 14.53
N ASP A 227 16.36 -6.56 14.77
CA ASP A 227 15.19 -7.42 14.91
C ASP A 227 14.92 -8.15 13.58
N PRO A 228 14.55 -9.44 13.59
CA PRO A 228 14.19 -10.16 12.39
C PRO A 228 12.91 -9.58 11.75
N TRP A 229 12.85 -9.65 10.43
CA TRP A 229 11.75 -9.18 9.59
C TRP A 229 11.08 -10.36 8.93
N ILE A 230 9.77 -10.23 8.67
CA ILE A 230 9.01 -11.31 8.05
C ILE A 230 9.58 -11.58 6.65
N GLY A 231 9.93 -12.84 6.41
CA GLY A 231 10.45 -13.32 5.14
C GLY A 231 9.57 -14.42 4.51
N PRO A 232 9.99 -14.97 3.37
CA PRO A 232 11.25 -14.64 2.67
C PRO A 232 11.21 -13.28 1.96
N ASP A 233 12.38 -12.67 1.76
CA ASP A 233 12.51 -11.51 0.87
C ASP A 233 12.21 -11.92 -0.58
N VAL A 234 11.56 -11.05 -1.36
CA VAL A 234 11.18 -11.34 -2.75
C VAL A 234 12.37 -11.66 -3.66
N GLN A 235 13.56 -11.10 -3.42
CA GLN A 235 14.77 -11.40 -4.19
C GLN A 235 15.27 -12.81 -3.88
N ASP A 236 15.36 -13.15 -2.60
CA ASP A 236 15.78 -14.48 -2.14
C ASP A 236 14.78 -15.55 -2.58
N LEU A 237 13.48 -15.27 -2.44
CA LEU A 237 12.40 -16.14 -2.89
C LEU A 237 12.47 -16.38 -4.40
N THR A 238 12.75 -15.35 -5.19
CA THR A 238 12.92 -15.48 -6.65
C THR A 238 14.03 -16.47 -6.99
N ARG A 239 15.20 -16.36 -6.33
CA ARG A 239 16.33 -17.28 -6.53
C ARG A 239 15.99 -18.70 -6.10
N GLU A 240 15.38 -18.87 -4.91
CA GLU A 240 15.00 -20.19 -4.39
C GLU A 240 14.02 -20.89 -5.33
N LEU A 241 13.00 -20.17 -5.81
CA LEU A 241 11.98 -20.72 -6.69
C LEU A 241 12.57 -21.15 -8.05
N ASN A 242 13.53 -20.39 -8.58
CA ASN A 242 14.27 -20.78 -9.77
C ASN A 242 15.13 -22.02 -9.53
N GLU A 243 15.95 -22.03 -8.48
CA GLU A 243 16.86 -23.14 -8.18
C GLU A 243 16.10 -24.46 -7.93
N LYS A 244 15.00 -24.39 -7.16
CA LYS A 244 14.28 -25.57 -6.69
C LYS A 244 13.30 -26.15 -7.70
N TYR A 245 12.62 -25.29 -8.46
CA TYR A 245 11.53 -25.70 -9.35
C TYR A 245 11.79 -25.38 -10.83
N GLY A 246 12.85 -24.63 -11.14
CA GLY A 246 13.21 -24.25 -12.50
C GLY A 246 12.25 -23.25 -13.13
N TYR A 247 11.58 -22.41 -12.33
CA TYR A 247 10.74 -21.33 -12.86
C TYR A 247 11.62 -20.31 -13.59
N SER A 248 11.20 -19.90 -14.78
CA SER A 248 11.94 -18.99 -15.66
C SER A 248 11.10 -17.78 -16.09
N SER A 249 9.92 -17.59 -15.49
CA SER A 249 9.09 -16.40 -15.65
C SER A 249 8.46 -16.04 -14.31
N PHE A 250 8.68 -14.81 -13.86
CA PHE A 250 8.21 -14.34 -12.56
C PHE A 250 7.23 -13.19 -12.76
N VAL A 251 6.04 -13.34 -12.20
CA VAL A 251 5.03 -12.29 -12.14
C VAL A 251 4.98 -11.75 -10.72
N TYR A 252 5.31 -10.48 -10.52
CA TYR A 252 5.29 -9.82 -9.22
C TYR A 252 3.98 -9.06 -9.05
N ALA A 253 3.24 -9.35 -7.98
CA ALA A 253 2.03 -8.63 -7.59
C ALA A 253 2.25 -8.05 -6.18
N PRO A 254 2.75 -6.80 -6.08
CA PRO A 254 3.00 -6.14 -4.80
C PRO A 254 1.70 -5.58 -4.19
N VAL A 255 0.78 -6.48 -3.87
CA VAL A 255 -0.61 -6.20 -3.45
C VAL A 255 -0.74 -5.46 -2.12
N GLY A 256 0.32 -5.43 -1.31
CA GLY A 256 0.37 -4.60 -0.10
C GLY A 256 0.38 -3.09 -0.40
N PHE A 257 0.60 -2.71 -1.65
CA PHE A 257 0.72 -1.34 -2.12
C PHE A 257 -0.35 -1.02 -3.18
N VAL A 258 -0.65 0.27 -3.37
CA VAL A 258 -1.78 0.73 -4.20
C VAL A 258 -1.40 1.76 -5.26
N ALA A 259 -0.12 2.10 -5.37
CA ALA A 259 0.39 3.12 -6.27
C ALA A 259 1.76 2.69 -6.80
N GLU A 260 2.21 3.31 -7.87
CA GLU A 260 3.64 3.32 -8.20
C GLU A 260 4.36 4.20 -7.17
N HIS A 261 5.35 3.63 -6.48
CA HIS A 261 6.17 4.32 -5.49
C HIS A 261 7.55 3.66 -5.37
N LEU A 262 8.40 4.15 -4.47
CA LEU A 262 9.79 3.71 -4.37
C LEU A 262 9.91 2.19 -4.21
N GLU A 263 9.13 1.58 -3.31
CA GLU A 263 9.20 0.15 -3.04
C GLU A 263 8.68 -0.71 -4.21
N VAL A 264 7.88 -0.15 -5.12
CA VAL A 264 7.49 -0.85 -6.37
C VAL A 264 8.52 -0.60 -7.46
N LEU A 265 8.79 0.66 -7.77
CA LEU A 265 9.66 1.08 -8.88
C LEU A 265 11.14 0.75 -8.66
N TYR A 266 11.57 0.59 -7.40
CA TYR A 266 12.92 0.19 -7.04
C TYR A 266 12.95 -1.27 -6.62
N ASP A 267 12.33 -1.64 -5.49
CA ASP A 267 12.52 -2.99 -4.94
C ASP A 267 11.96 -4.10 -5.87
N ASN A 268 10.91 -3.83 -6.65
CA ASN A 268 10.44 -4.76 -7.68
C ASN A 268 11.07 -4.50 -9.04
N ASP A 269 10.85 -3.32 -9.62
CA ASP A 269 11.21 -3.05 -11.03
C ASP A 269 12.72 -2.90 -11.25
N PHE A 270 13.51 -2.71 -10.19
CA PHE A 270 14.96 -2.68 -10.22
C PHE A 270 15.57 -3.90 -9.52
N GLU A 271 15.38 -4.07 -8.20
CA GLU A 271 16.08 -5.12 -7.43
C GLU A 271 15.62 -6.53 -7.86
N CYS A 272 14.31 -6.83 -7.89
CA CYS A 272 13.84 -8.12 -8.39
C CYS A 272 14.15 -8.32 -9.87
N LYS A 273 14.12 -7.25 -10.68
CA LYS A 273 14.49 -7.31 -12.09
C LYS A 273 15.95 -7.74 -12.27
N VAL A 274 16.88 -7.19 -11.49
CA VAL A 274 18.29 -7.62 -11.46
C VAL A 274 18.38 -9.11 -11.17
N VAL A 275 17.66 -9.62 -10.16
CA VAL A 275 17.65 -11.06 -9.85
C VAL A 275 17.17 -11.88 -11.05
N THR A 276 16.05 -11.51 -11.68
CA THR A 276 15.54 -12.24 -12.84
C THR A 276 16.52 -12.22 -14.01
N ASP A 277 17.23 -11.12 -14.25
CA ASP A 277 18.24 -11.03 -15.32
C ASP A 277 19.45 -11.92 -15.03
N GLU A 278 19.92 -11.99 -13.78
CA GLU A 278 21.04 -12.84 -13.38
C GLU A 278 20.75 -14.34 -13.58
N ILE A 279 19.52 -14.77 -13.31
CA ILE A 279 19.11 -16.18 -13.47
C ILE A 279 18.55 -16.47 -14.88
N GLY A 280 18.54 -15.48 -15.77
CA GLY A 280 18.01 -15.63 -17.15
C GLY A 280 16.49 -15.85 -17.22
N ALA A 281 15.74 -15.38 -16.23
CA ALA A 281 14.28 -15.45 -16.18
C ALA A 281 13.62 -14.18 -16.71
N LYS A 282 12.36 -14.31 -17.15
CA LYS A 282 11.53 -13.18 -17.57
C LYS A 282 10.89 -12.51 -16.36
N TYR A 283 10.77 -11.19 -16.43
CA TYR A 283 10.17 -10.35 -15.41
C TYR A 283 8.85 -9.78 -15.90
N TYR A 284 7.82 -9.85 -15.05
CA TYR A 284 6.52 -9.25 -15.28
C TYR A 284 6.01 -8.63 -13.98
N ARG A 285 5.41 -7.44 -14.08
CA ARG A 285 4.74 -6.77 -12.96
C ARG A 285 3.60 -5.95 -13.57
N PRO A 286 2.32 -6.21 -13.21
CA PRO A 286 1.20 -5.50 -13.81
C PRO A 286 1.13 -4.06 -13.29
N GLU A 287 0.39 -3.19 -13.95
CA GLU A 287 0.21 -1.81 -13.48
C GLU A 287 -0.35 -1.76 -12.06
N MET A 288 0.19 -0.87 -11.22
CA MET A 288 -0.36 -0.62 -9.89
C MET A 288 -1.73 0.05 -9.97
N PRO A 289 -2.62 -0.13 -8.98
CA PRO A 289 -3.97 0.45 -9.00
C PRO A 289 -3.99 1.96 -9.27
N ASN A 290 -3.00 2.69 -8.73
CA ASN A 290 -2.84 4.14 -8.87
C ASN A 290 -4.19 4.84 -8.61
N ALA A 291 -4.50 5.89 -9.37
CA ALA A 291 -5.80 6.55 -9.32
C ALA A 291 -6.76 6.05 -10.42
N SER A 292 -6.69 4.78 -10.81
CA SER A 292 -7.60 4.20 -11.82
C SER A 292 -9.04 4.23 -11.35
N ASP A 293 -9.99 4.48 -12.26
CA ASP A 293 -11.41 4.60 -11.90
C ASP A 293 -11.96 3.32 -11.25
N SER A 294 -11.50 2.14 -11.69
CA SER A 294 -11.86 0.85 -11.07
C SER A 294 -11.39 0.74 -9.62
N PHE A 295 -10.21 1.26 -9.30
CA PHE A 295 -9.70 1.27 -7.93
C PHE A 295 -10.42 2.32 -7.07
N ILE A 296 -10.77 3.47 -7.63
CA ILE A 296 -11.58 4.47 -6.94
C ILE A 296 -12.98 3.93 -6.64
N ASP A 297 -13.59 3.21 -7.57
CA ASP A 297 -14.86 2.51 -7.36
C ASP A 297 -14.76 1.43 -6.27
N CYS A 298 -13.61 0.77 -6.14
CA CYS A 298 -13.34 -0.14 -5.04
C CYS A 298 -13.33 0.59 -3.68
N LEU A 299 -12.53 1.64 -3.55
CA LEU A 299 -12.44 2.42 -2.31
C LEU A 299 -13.77 3.09 -1.95
N THR A 300 -14.56 3.47 -2.96
CA THR A 300 -15.92 4.00 -2.78
C THR A 300 -16.80 2.99 -2.07
N ASP A 301 -16.84 1.73 -2.52
CA ASP A 301 -17.62 0.67 -1.86
C ASP A 301 -17.17 0.44 -0.41
N VAL A 302 -15.85 0.46 -0.17
CA VAL A 302 -15.28 0.30 1.18
C VAL A 302 -15.76 1.41 2.12
N VAL A 303 -15.70 2.67 1.68
CA VAL A 303 -16.13 3.82 2.49
C VAL A 303 -17.63 3.80 2.73
N LEU A 304 -18.44 3.45 1.73
CA LEU A 304 -19.90 3.36 1.89
C LEU A 304 -20.31 2.25 2.85
N LYS A 305 -19.71 1.05 2.73
CA LYS A 305 -19.91 -0.05 3.69
C LYS A 305 -19.54 0.36 5.11
N LYS A 306 -18.44 1.11 5.28
CA LYS A 306 -18.06 1.64 6.59
C LYS A 306 -19.10 2.64 7.10
N LYS A 307 -19.56 3.58 6.27
CA LYS A 307 -20.61 4.56 6.62
C LYS A 307 -21.84 3.84 7.18
N GLU A 308 -22.40 2.90 6.44
CA GLU A 308 -23.60 2.13 6.85
C GLU A 308 -23.43 1.41 8.18
N SER A 309 -22.20 1.01 8.54
CA SER A 309 -21.92 0.32 9.80
C SER A 309 -21.81 1.23 11.03
N VAL A 310 -21.62 2.54 10.85
CA VAL A 310 -21.29 3.46 11.96
C VAL A 310 -22.10 4.76 12.00
N LEU A 311 -22.81 5.13 10.93
CA LEU A 311 -23.53 6.42 10.78
C LEU A 311 -24.92 6.22 10.15
#